data_AF-A0A800JAN2-F1
#
_entry.id   AF-A0A800JAN2-F1
#
_cell.length_a   1.000
_cell.length_b   1.000
_cell.length_c   1.000
_cell.angle_alpha   90.00
_cell.angle_beta   90.00
_cell.angle_gamma   90.00
#
_symmetry.space_group_name_H-M   'P 1'
#
loop_
_entity.id
_entity.type
_entity.pdbx_description
1 polymer ?
#
loop_
_entity_poly.entity_id
_entity_poly.type
_entity_poly.pdbx_seq_one_letter_code
_entity_poly.pdbx_strand_id
1 'polypeptide(L)' 'MKIHSIETFSNEYVGLVRVRTKDGSEGWGQVSPYNADITALLVHRQIAPYALGADALDIEKLVQ' A
#
# COMPACT_ATOMS: atom_id res chain seq x y z
N MET A 1 -5.57 -12.69 7.23
CA MET A 1 -6.40 -11.47 7.11
C MET A 1 -6.19 -10.89 5.72
N LYS A 2 -7.17 -10.91 4.81
CA LYS A 2 -6.90 -10.58 3.39
C LYS A 2 -6.94 -9.08 3.12
N ILE A 3 -5.93 -8.57 2.40
CA ILE A 3 -5.87 -7.17 1.96
C ILE A 3 -7.06 -6.88 1.04
N HIS A 4 -7.85 -5.87 1.41
CA HIS A 4 -9.05 -5.44 0.69
C HIS A 4 -8.83 -4.15 -0.09
N SER A 5 -8.16 -3.17 0.50
CA SER A 5 -7.84 -1.90 -0.17
C SER A 5 -6.45 -1.40 0.21
N ILE A 6 -5.84 -0.69 -0.74
CA ILE A 6 -4.61 0.07 -0.57
C ILE A 6 -4.94 1.49 -1.00
N GLU A 7 -4.79 2.46 -0.11
CA GLU A 7 -5.14 3.86 -0.31
C GLU A 7 -3.88 4.72 -0.13
N THR A 8 -3.64 5.66 -1.04
CA THR A 8 -2.49 6.58 -0.95
C THR A 8 -2.97 8.01 -0.76
N PHE A 9 -2.39 8.73 0.19
CA PHE A 9 -2.64 10.13 0.46
C PHE A 9 -1.33 10.89 0.28
N SER A 10 -1.17 11.56 -0.86
CA SER A 10 0.12 12.12 -1.27
C SER A 10 0.03 13.55 -1.79
N ASN A 11 1.11 14.29 -1.54
CA ASN A 11 1.51 15.45 -2.32
C ASN A 11 2.92 15.18 -2.91
N GLU A 12 3.56 16.19 -3.50
CA GLU A 12 4.89 16.03 -4.11
C GLU A 12 6.00 15.65 -3.11
N TYR A 13 5.82 15.93 -1.81
CA TYR A 13 6.86 15.77 -0.80
C TYR A 13 6.71 14.50 0.03
N VAL A 14 5.48 14.12 0.37
CA VAL A 14 5.18 12.98 1.26
C VAL A 14 3.97 12.20 0.75
N GLY A 15 4.01 10.88 0.93
CA GLY A 15 2.91 9.98 0.60
C GLY A 15 2.68 8.98 1.72
N LEU A 16 1.48 9.01 2.31
CA LEU A 16 1.03 8.03 3.29
C LEU A 16 0.28 6.90 2.57
N VAL A 17 0.44 5.67 3.06
CA VAL A 17 -0.26 4.49 2.57
C VAL A 17 -1.09 3.91 3.69
N ARG A 18 -2.38 3.68 3.43
CA ARG A 18 -3.24 2.89 4.31
C ARG A 18 -3.60 1.58 3.62
N VAL A 19 -3.42 0.47 4.33
CA VAL A 19 -3.89 -0.85 3.93
C VAL A 19 -5.04 -1.23 4.84
N ARG A 20 -6.16 -1.69 4.26
CA ARG A 20 -7.32 -2.23 5.00
C ARG A 20 -7.57 -3.67 4.62
N THR A 21 -7.86 -4.52 5.59
CA THR A 21 -8.26 -5.93 5.39
C THR A 21 -9.78 -6.08 5.34
N LYS A 22 -10.27 -7.24 4.88
CA LYS A 22 -11.71 -7.52 4.78
C LYS A 22 -12.46 -7.45 6.12
N ASP A 23 -11.77 -7.65 7.24
CA ASP A 23 -12.34 -7.55 8.60
C ASP A 23 -12.33 -6.12 9.15
N GLY A 24 -11.85 -5.14 8.39
CA GLY A 24 -11.79 -3.74 8.78
C GLY A 24 -10.51 -3.33 9.52
N SER A 25 -9.58 -4.25 9.79
CA SER A 25 -8.29 -3.90 10.38
C SER A 25 -7.48 -3.02 9.43
N GLU A 26 -6.74 -2.07 10.00
CA GLU A 26 -5.96 -1.09 9.23
C GLU A 26 -4.49 -1.08 9.64
N GLY A 27 -3.62 -0.84 8.66
CA GLY A 27 -2.20 -0.56 8.86
C GLY A 27 -1.80 0.68 8.07
N TRP A 28 -0.90 1.48 8.64
CA TRP A 28 -0.38 2.69 8.02
C TRP A 28 1.12 2.58 7.78
N GLY A 29 1.56 3.17 6.67
CA GLY A 29 2.96 3.29 6.30
C GLY A 29 3.20 4.55 5.47
N GLN A 30 4.43 4.70 5.01
CA GLN A 30 4.84 5.84 4.19
C GLN A 30 5.72 5.34 3.04
N VAL A 31 5.57 5.94 1.86
CA VAL A 31 6.55 5.77 0.78
C VAL A 31 7.75 6.69 1.00
N SER A 32 8.79 6.53 0.17
CA SER A 32 9.91 7.47 0.16
C SER A 32 9.41 8.90 -0.09
N PRO A 33 9.92 9.91 0.64
CA PRO A 33 9.68 11.32 0.33
C PRO A 33 10.23 11.72 -1.03
N TYR A 34 9.79 12.90 -1.50
CA TYR A 34 10.11 13.53 -2.78
C TYR A 34 9.58 12.77 -4.01
N ASN A 35 8.82 13.48 -4.86
CA ASN A 35 8.03 12.90 -5.94
C ASN A 35 7.11 11.77 -5.43
N ALA A 36 6.57 11.97 -4.23
CA ALA A 36 5.78 10.95 -3.53
C ALA A 36 4.42 10.71 -4.23
N ASP A 37 3.91 11.72 -4.93
CA ASP A 37 2.76 11.63 -5.82
C ASP A 37 3.01 10.69 -7.01
N ILE A 38 4.19 10.76 -7.64
CA ILE A 38 4.59 9.82 -8.69
C ILE A 38 4.71 8.41 -8.11
N THR A 39 5.32 8.28 -6.94
CA THR A 39 5.46 6.98 -6.25
C THR A 39 4.09 6.38 -5.91
N ALA A 40 3.11 7.19 -5.51
CA ALA A 40 1.74 6.74 -5.26
C ALA A 40 1.10 6.15 -6.54
N LEU A 41 1.33 6.73 -7.72
CA LEU A 41 0.87 6.15 -8.98
C LEU A 41 1.49 4.76 -9.24
N LEU A 42 2.78 4.59 -8.92
CA LEU A 42 3.47 3.30 -9.05
C LEU A 42 2.92 2.27 -8.05
N VAL A 43 2.62 2.67 -6.81
CA VAL A 43 1.96 1.79 -5.83
C VAL A 43 0.70 1.19 -6.44
N HIS A 44 -0.17 2.01 -7.03
CA HIS A 44 -1.43 1.51 -7.61
C HIS A 44 -1.24 0.70 -8.89
N ARG A 45 -0.31 1.09 -9.76
CA ARG A 45 -0.14 0.44 -11.07
C ARG A 45 0.72 -0.81 -11.02
N GLN A 46 1.69 -0.87 -10.13
CA GLN A 46 2.74 -1.89 -10.13
C GLN A 46 2.80 -2.72 -8.85
N ILE A 47 2.28 -2.25 -7.72
CA ILE A 47 2.35 -2.99 -6.45
C ILE A 47 0.99 -3.57 -6.06
N ALA A 48 -0.06 -2.75 -6.07
CA ALA A 48 -1.40 -3.15 -5.66
C ALA A 48 -1.95 -4.41 -6.37
N PRO A 49 -1.72 -4.65 -7.68
CA PRO A 49 -2.20 -5.86 -8.35
C PRO A 49 -1.68 -7.17 -7.75
N TYR A 50 -0.49 -7.15 -7.13
CA TYR A 50 0.11 -8.33 -6.52
C TYR A 50 -0.25 -8.48 -5.03
N ALA A 51 -0.56 -7.37 -4.36
CA ALA A 51 -0.85 -7.35 -2.93
C ALA A 51 -2.35 -7.52 -2.61
N LEU A 52 -3.26 -7.02 -3.46
CA LEU A 52 -4.70 -7.12 -3.22
C LEU A 52 -5.15 -8.58 -3.15
N GLY A 53 -5.88 -8.95 -2.08
CA GLY A 53 -6.32 -10.32 -1.83
C GLY A 53 -5.25 -11.26 -1.22
N ALA A 54 -4.01 -10.80 -1.07
CA ALA A 54 -2.98 -11.53 -0.33
C ALA A 54 -3.22 -11.50 1.19
N ASP A 55 -2.53 -12.37 1.93
CA ASP A 55 -2.61 -12.33 3.40
C ASP A 55 -1.75 -11.17 3.94
N ALA A 56 -2.36 -10.28 4.70
CA ALA A 56 -1.71 -9.08 5.23
C ALA A 56 -0.63 -9.39 6.29
N LEU A 57 -0.65 -10.59 6.88
CA LEU A 57 0.34 -11.01 7.88
C LEU A 57 1.50 -11.83 7.29
N ASP A 58 1.43 -12.21 6.01
CA ASP A 58 2.48 -12.95 5.31
C ASP A 58 3.32 -11.97 4.45
N ILE A 59 4.04 -11.08 5.15
CA ILE A 59 4.79 -10.00 4.51
C ILE A 59 5.95 -10.54 3.66
N GLU A 60 6.64 -11.57 4.13
CA GLU A 60 7.78 -12.16 3.42
C GLU A 60 7.40 -12.61 2.01
N LYS A 61 6.24 -13.26 1.86
CA LYS A 61 5.73 -13.69 0.56
C LYS A 61 5.42 -12.52 -0.39
N LEU A 62 5.11 -11.34 0.14
CA LEU A 62 4.78 -10.15 -0.65
C LEU A 62 6.01 -9.38 -1.14
N VAL A 63 7.18 -9.59 -0.54
CA VAL A 63 8.40 -8.82 -0.84
C VAL A 63 9.50 -9.64 -1.51
N GLN A 64 9.24 -10.91 -1.82
CA GLN A 64 10.19 -11.84 -2.44
C GLN A 64 10.20 -11.77 -3.97
#